data_AF-A0A1H7L3B0-F1
#
_entry.id   AF-A0A1H7L3B0-F1
#
_cell.length_a   1.000
_cell.length_b   1.000
_cell.length_c   1.000
_cell.angle_alpha   90.00
_cell.angle_beta   90.00
_cell.angle_gamma   90.00
#
_symmetry.space_group_name_H-M   'P 1'
#
loop_
_entity.id
_entity.type
_entity.pdbx_description
1 polymer ?
#
loop_
_entity_poly.entity_id
_entity_poly.type
_entity_poly.pdbx_seq_one_letter_code
_entity_poly.pdbx_strand_id
1 'polypeptide(L)'
;MTPSASVNALDFTAAAKHIRAAIEANEPATALDRVHVFMMKFLRTLCERRGITVTREKPLHSLMGEYVKHLRGGGHIESEMTERILKTSISNLEAMNAVRNDQSLAHDNPMLNHDEAVLIVSHIGGLVRFLKTIEAKIQANEQ
;
A
#
# COMPACT_ATOMS: atom_id res chain seq x y z
N MET A 1 22.35 0.66 15.08
CA MET A 1 22.14 0.27 13.68
C MET A 1 21.24 -0.96 13.68
N THR A 2 19.93 -0.76 13.76
CA THR A 2 18.94 -1.83 13.81
C THR A 2 18.82 -2.47 12.43
N PRO A 3 18.69 -3.81 12.32
CA PRO A 3 18.48 -4.45 11.04
C PRO A 3 17.09 -4.04 10.54
N SER A 4 17.05 -3.13 9.57
CA SER A 4 15.82 -2.78 8.86
C SER A 4 15.25 -4.09 8.31
N ALA A 5 14.05 -4.47 8.74
CA ALA A 5 13.40 -5.68 8.27
C ALA A 5 13.39 -5.68 6.73
N SER A 6 13.77 -6.80 6.12
CA SER A 6 13.71 -6.93 4.67
C SER A 6 12.28 -6.70 4.20
N VAL A 7 12.08 -5.85 3.18
CA VAL A 7 10.76 -5.65 2.54
C VAL A 7 10.20 -6.98 2.04
N ASN A 8 11.07 -7.91 1.65
CA ASN A 8 10.67 -9.24 1.23
C ASN A 8 10.12 -10.08 2.39
N ALA A 9 10.56 -9.83 3.62
CA ALA A 9 10.05 -10.48 4.83
C ALA A 9 8.66 -9.97 5.25
N LEU A 10 8.21 -8.82 4.74
CA LEU A 10 6.84 -8.34 4.98
C LEU A 10 5.86 -9.15 4.13
N ASP A 11 5.24 -10.16 4.72
CA ASP A 11 4.31 -11.02 4.01
C ASP A 11 2.89 -10.43 3.98
N PHE A 12 2.44 -10.01 2.80
CA PHE A 12 1.05 -9.60 2.60
C PHE A 12 0.08 -10.76 2.78
N THR A 13 0.52 -12.01 2.60
CA THR A 13 -0.34 -13.20 2.75
C THR A 13 -0.83 -13.35 4.19
N ALA A 14 0.06 -13.12 5.17
CA ALA A 14 -0.31 -13.09 6.58
C ALA A 14 -1.36 -12.00 6.88
N ALA A 15 -1.16 -10.78 6.38
CA ALA A 15 -2.16 -9.70 6.51
C ALA A 15 -3.46 -10.04 5.76
N ALA A 16 -3.36 -10.64 4.58
CA ALA A 16 -4.48 -11.01 3.73
C ALA A 16 -5.41 -12.02 4.41
N LYS A 17 -4.89 -12.92 5.27
CA LYS A 17 -5.73 -13.82 6.07
C LYS A 17 -6.67 -13.04 6.98
N HIS A 18 -6.15 -12.07 7.72
CA HIS A 18 -6.97 -11.23 8.59
C HIS A 18 -7.90 -10.32 7.79
N ILE A 19 -7.44 -9.78 6.67
CA ILE A 19 -8.27 -8.95 5.80
C ILE A 19 -9.46 -9.76 5.25
N ARG A 20 -9.22 -10.98 4.76
CA ARG A 20 -10.28 -11.88 4.27
C ARG A 20 -11.28 -12.26 5.36
N ALA A 21 -10.80 -12.61 6.55
CA ALA A 21 -11.67 -12.92 7.67
C ALA A 21 -12.60 -11.75 8.04
N ALA A 22 -12.13 -10.50 7.96
CA ALA A 22 -12.98 -9.33 8.18
C ALA A 22 -14.01 -9.15 7.06
N ILE A 23 -13.64 -9.40 5.81
CA ILE A 23 -14.56 -9.37 4.66
C ILE A 23 -15.66 -10.45 4.79
N GLU A 24 -15.29 -11.67 5.18
CA GLU A 24 -16.21 -12.79 5.42
C GLU A 24 -17.16 -12.52 6.60
N ALA A 25 -16.68 -11.79 7.62
CA ALA A 25 -17.49 -11.34 8.76
C ALA A 25 -18.38 -10.12 8.45
N ASN A 26 -18.43 -9.65 7.20
CA ASN A 26 -19.14 -8.44 6.79
C ASN A 26 -18.67 -7.17 7.54
N GLU A 27 -17.35 -7.09 7.80
CA GLU A 27 -16.67 -5.96 8.44
C GLU A 27 -15.70 -5.27 7.44
N PRO A 28 -16.21 -4.61 6.39
CA PRO A 28 -15.38 -4.00 5.34
C PRO A 28 -14.47 -2.88 5.87
N ALA A 29 -14.94 -2.10 6.85
CA ALA A 29 -14.13 -1.06 7.49
C ALA A 29 -12.91 -1.66 8.21
N THR A 30 -13.10 -2.75 8.96
CA THR A 30 -12.02 -3.51 9.60
C THR A 30 -11.03 -4.05 8.57
N ALA A 31 -11.52 -4.55 7.44
CA ALA A 31 -10.67 -5.03 6.35
C ALA A 31 -9.79 -3.91 5.77
N LEU A 32 -10.37 -2.73 5.52
CA LEU A 32 -9.63 -1.57 5.01
C LEU A 32 -8.64 -0.98 6.01
N ASP A 33 -8.96 -0.97 7.31
CA ASP A 33 -8.01 -0.56 8.34
C ASP A 33 -6.79 -1.50 8.37
N ARG A 34 -7.01 -2.81 8.30
CA ARG A 34 -5.93 -3.81 8.21
C ARG A 34 -5.07 -3.63 6.96
N VAL A 35 -5.69 -3.33 5.82
CA VAL A 35 -4.97 -2.98 4.58
C VAL A 35 -4.12 -1.73 4.79
N HIS A 36 -4.69 -0.68 5.38
CA HIS A 36 -4.00 0.58 5.62
C HIS A 36 -2.78 0.39 6.54
N VAL A 37 -2.96 -0.30 7.67
CA VAL A 37 -1.88 -0.59 8.62
C VAL A 37 -0.74 -1.36 7.95
N PHE A 38 -1.08 -2.39 7.16
CA PHE A 38 -0.08 -3.13 6.38
C PHE A 38 0.67 -2.20 5.40
N MET A 39 -0.07 -1.44 4.59
CA MET A 39 0.51 -0.59 3.55
C MET A 39 1.38 0.53 4.15
N MET A 40 0.98 1.08 5.29
CA MET A 40 1.80 2.04 6.04
C MET A 40 3.14 1.43 6.44
N LYS A 41 3.14 0.23 7.06
CA LYS A 41 4.39 -0.45 7.43
C LYS A 41 5.25 -0.78 6.20
N PHE A 42 4.62 -1.27 5.14
CA PHE A 42 5.29 -1.67 3.90
C PHE A 42 5.97 -0.48 3.21
N LEU A 43 5.25 0.61 2.97
CA LEU A 43 5.80 1.80 2.29
C LEU A 43 6.82 2.54 3.15
N ARG A 44 6.66 2.58 4.48
CA ARG A 44 7.70 3.13 5.37
C ARG A 44 9.01 2.37 5.22
N THR A 45 8.94 1.03 5.25
CA THR A 45 10.12 0.18 5.10
C THR A 45 10.79 0.38 3.74
N LEU A 46 10.00 0.52 2.66
CA LEU A 46 10.51 0.84 1.33
C LEU A 46 11.23 2.20 1.29
N CYS A 47 10.58 3.24 1.81
CA CYS A 47 11.13 4.58 1.85
C CYS A 47 12.43 4.64 2.66
N GLU A 48 12.45 4.05 3.86
CA GLU A 48 13.63 4.02 4.73
C GLU A 48 14.82 3.34 4.05
N ARG A 49 14.60 2.21 3.36
CA ARG A 49 15.66 1.52 2.61
C ARG A 49 16.27 2.35 1.49
N ARG A 50 15.48 3.25 0.89
CA ARG A 50 15.89 4.11 -0.22
C ARG A 50 16.34 5.50 0.25
N GLY A 51 16.55 5.68 1.56
CA GLY A 51 16.99 6.95 2.14
C GLY A 51 15.94 8.06 2.08
N ILE A 52 14.68 7.72 1.82
CA ILE A 52 13.57 8.67 1.81
C ILE A 52 13.17 8.93 3.26
N THR A 53 13.08 10.21 3.64
CA THR A 53 12.73 10.60 5.01
C THR A 53 11.30 10.17 5.34
N VAL A 54 11.12 9.48 6.46
CA VAL A 54 9.83 9.01 6.95
C VAL A 54 9.54 9.65 8.31
N THR A 55 8.36 10.25 8.47
CA THR A 55 7.90 10.82 9.76
C THR A 55 6.60 10.15 10.18
N ARG A 56 6.29 10.13 11.48
CA ARG A 56 5.11 9.45 12.02
C ARG A 56 3.80 10.02 11.43
N GLU A 57 3.78 11.31 11.16
CA GLU A 57 2.62 12.09 10.70
C GLU A 57 2.41 11.96 9.18
N LYS A 58 3.41 11.48 8.43
CA LYS A 58 3.33 11.38 6.98
C LYS A 58 2.23 10.38 6.57
N PRO A 59 1.24 10.79 5.75
CA PRO A 59 0.14 9.92 5.37
C PRO A 59 0.55 8.92 4.28
N LEU A 60 -0.27 7.88 4.12
CA LEU A 60 0.00 6.75 3.23
C LEU A 60 0.25 7.15 1.77
N HIS A 61 -0.60 8.04 1.24
CA HIS A 61 -0.49 8.50 -0.14
C HIS A 61 0.79 9.32 -0.38
N SER A 62 1.25 10.12 0.61
CA SER A 62 2.51 10.85 0.50
C SER A 62 3.72 9.91 0.48
N LEU A 63 3.73 8.86 1.31
CA LEU A 63 4.77 7.83 1.26
C LEU A 63 4.82 7.17 -0.11
N MET A 64 3.66 6.80 -0.66
CA MET A 64 3.57 6.24 -2.01
C MET A 64 4.10 7.22 -3.07
N GLY A 65 3.71 8.50 -2.99
CA GLY A 65 4.15 9.53 -3.93
C GLY A 65 5.66 9.76 -3.92
N GLU A 66 6.28 9.84 -2.75
CA GLU A 66 7.72 9.98 -2.62
C GLU A 66 8.46 8.75 -3.15
N TYR A 67 7.95 7.55 -2.87
CA TYR A 67 8.52 6.31 -3.40
C TYR A 67 8.40 6.23 -4.92
N VAL A 68 7.25 6.56 -5.52
CA VAL A 68 7.07 6.63 -6.98
C VAL A 68 8.02 7.65 -7.61
N LYS A 69 8.20 8.83 -6.97
CA LYS A 69 9.17 9.83 -7.41
C LYS A 69 10.60 9.29 -7.41
N HIS A 70 10.97 8.53 -6.37
CA HIS A 70 12.26 7.86 -6.30
C HIS A 70 12.44 6.84 -7.43
N LEU A 71 11.46 5.96 -7.65
CA LEU A 71 11.50 4.96 -8.73
C LEU A 71 11.68 5.60 -10.11
N ARG A 72 10.98 6.70 -10.38
CA ARG A 72 11.12 7.44 -11.63
C ARG A 72 12.50 8.10 -11.74
N GLY A 73 12.98 8.73 -10.67
CA GLY A 73 14.29 9.37 -10.65
C GLY A 73 15.45 8.38 -10.85
N GLY A 74 15.28 7.13 -10.41
CA GLY A 74 16.23 6.03 -10.61
C GLY A 74 16.07 5.26 -11.93
N GLY A 75 15.12 5.63 -12.79
CA GLY A 75 14.88 4.91 -14.05
C GLY A 75 14.33 3.49 -13.87
N HIS A 76 13.68 3.19 -12.73
CA HIS A 76 13.15 1.86 -12.41
C HIS A 76 11.74 1.60 -12.94
N ILE A 77 11.16 2.59 -13.64
CA ILE A 77 9.85 2.49 -14.29
C ILE A 77 10.09 2.54 -15.80
N GLU A 78 9.84 1.40 -16.46
CA GLU A 78 10.16 1.23 -17.89
C GLU A 78 9.10 1.84 -18.82
N SER A 79 7.82 1.85 -18.41
CA SER A 79 6.71 2.31 -19.26
C SER A 79 5.90 3.43 -18.63
N GLU A 80 5.40 4.35 -19.46
CA GLU A 80 4.48 5.41 -19.05
C GLU A 80 3.20 4.84 -18.42
N MET A 81 2.72 3.70 -18.93
CA MET A 81 1.53 3.03 -18.39
C MET A 81 1.74 2.61 -16.93
N THR A 82 2.93 2.10 -16.60
CA THR A 82 3.28 1.76 -15.22
C THR A 82 3.29 3.01 -14.33
N GLU A 83 3.89 4.10 -14.78
CA GLU A 83 3.88 5.37 -14.03
C GLU A 83 2.45 5.85 -13.78
N ARG A 84 1.58 5.75 -14.79
CA ARG A 84 0.16 6.13 -14.68
C ARG A 84 -0.57 5.27 -13.64
N ILE A 85 -0.39 3.96 -13.66
CA ILE A 85 -0.99 3.04 -12.67
C ILE A 85 -0.52 3.38 -11.25
N LEU A 86 0.77 3.63 -11.06
CA LEU A 86 1.33 3.98 -9.76
C LEU A 86 0.80 5.34 -9.26
N LYS A 87 0.64 6.32 -10.16
CA LYS A 87 0.00 7.61 -9.81
C LYS A 87 -1.46 7.43 -9.42
N THR A 88 -2.23 6.65 -10.16
CA THR A 88 -3.61 6.32 -9.78
C THR A 88 -3.67 5.62 -8.43
N SER A 89 -2.69 4.77 -8.13
CA SER A 89 -2.60 4.09 -6.83
C SER A 89 -2.42 5.10 -5.67
N ILE A 90 -1.72 6.22 -5.88
CA ILE A 90 -1.61 7.29 -4.86
C ILE A 90 -3.00 7.84 -4.53
N SER A 91 -3.78 8.22 -5.56
CA SER A 91 -5.13 8.74 -5.39
C SER A 91 -6.07 7.72 -4.75
N ASN A 92 -5.97 6.44 -5.13
CA ASN A 92 -6.76 5.38 -4.53
C ASN A 92 -6.44 5.21 -3.02
N LEU A 93 -5.16 5.24 -2.65
CA LEU A 93 -4.73 5.16 -1.25
C LEU A 93 -5.16 6.38 -0.42
N GLU A 94 -5.26 7.55 -1.04
CA GLU A 94 -5.83 8.74 -0.42
C GLU A 94 -7.33 8.60 -0.17
N ALA A 95 -8.09 8.19 -1.20
CA ALA A 95 -9.53 7.97 -1.11
C ALA A 95 -9.92 6.90 -0.08
N MET A 96 -9.09 5.85 0.08
CA MET A 96 -9.27 4.85 1.13
C MET A 96 -9.29 5.45 2.56
N ASN A 97 -8.62 6.59 2.80
CA ASN A 97 -8.68 7.24 4.10
C ASN A 97 -10.08 7.79 4.39
N ALA A 98 -10.78 8.31 3.39
CA ALA A 98 -12.15 8.80 3.55
C ALA A 98 -13.08 7.63 3.89
N VAL A 99 -12.97 6.51 3.18
CA VAL A 99 -13.77 5.31 3.46
C VAL A 99 -13.51 4.78 4.88
N ARG A 100 -12.25 4.78 5.34
CA ARG A 100 -11.91 4.36 6.71
C ARG A 100 -12.41 5.35 7.77
N ASN A 101 -12.27 6.65 7.54
CA ASN A 101 -12.58 7.69 8.52
C ASN A 101 -14.07 8.05 8.57
N ASP A 102 -14.79 8.06 7.45
CA ASP A 102 -16.22 8.45 7.39
C ASP A 102 -17.18 7.34 7.81
N GLN A 103 -16.73 6.08 7.82
CA GLN A 103 -17.50 4.98 8.41
C GLN A 103 -17.52 5.04 9.95
N SER A 104 -16.79 5.98 10.56
CA SER A 104 -16.58 5.99 12.00
C SER A 104 -17.66 6.65 12.84
N LEU A 105 -18.67 7.36 12.28
CA LEU A 105 -19.93 7.76 12.94
C LEU A 105 -20.69 8.78 12.05
N ALA A 106 -21.95 8.48 11.71
CA ALA A 106 -23.02 9.46 11.38
C ALA A 106 -23.08 10.16 9.99
N HIS A 107 -22.67 9.55 8.88
CA HIS A 107 -22.99 10.08 7.52
C HIS A 107 -23.45 9.00 6.52
N ASP A 108 -24.34 9.40 5.59
CA ASP A 108 -24.97 8.63 4.49
C ASP A 108 -23.99 8.10 3.41
N ASN A 109 -22.78 7.69 3.77
CA ASN A 109 -21.88 7.04 2.81
C ASN A 109 -22.32 5.59 2.59
N PRO A 110 -22.50 5.15 1.34
CA PRO A 110 -22.90 3.77 1.06
C PRO A 110 -21.87 2.81 1.64
N MET A 111 -22.36 1.85 2.43
CA MET A 111 -21.51 0.84 3.05
C MET A 111 -20.90 -0.04 1.98
N LEU A 112 -19.57 -0.18 2.03
CA LEU A 112 -18.81 -0.97 1.08
C LEU A 112 -19.28 -2.43 1.14
N ASN A 113 -19.69 -3.00 0.03
CA ASN A 113 -20.17 -4.37 0.03
C ASN A 113 -19.00 -5.38 -0.03
N HIS A 114 -19.33 -6.66 0.13
CA HIS A 114 -18.35 -7.75 0.13
C HIS A 114 -17.49 -7.76 -1.16
N ASP A 115 -18.12 -7.67 -2.34
CA ASP A 115 -17.44 -7.76 -3.63
C ASP A 115 -16.52 -6.56 -3.87
N GLU A 116 -16.95 -5.36 -3.47
CA GLU A 116 -16.13 -4.16 -3.49
C GLU A 116 -14.91 -4.27 -2.58
N ALA A 117 -15.07 -4.87 -1.39
CA ALA A 117 -13.95 -5.07 -0.48
C ALA A 117 -12.93 -6.06 -1.07
N VAL A 118 -13.41 -7.15 -1.70
CA VAL A 118 -12.56 -8.11 -2.42
C VAL A 118 -11.79 -7.43 -3.56
N LEU A 119 -12.43 -6.55 -4.32
CA LEU A 119 -11.78 -5.78 -5.39
C LEU A 119 -10.62 -4.93 -4.86
N ILE A 120 -10.88 -4.15 -3.80
CA ILE A 120 -9.86 -3.26 -3.21
C ILE A 120 -8.65 -4.06 -2.71
N VAL A 121 -8.90 -5.15 -1.97
CA VAL A 121 -7.82 -5.98 -1.42
C VAL A 121 -7.00 -6.66 -2.52
N SER A 122 -7.67 -7.10 -3.59
CA SER A 122 -7.00 -7.69 -4.75
C SER A 122 -6.10 -6.67 -5.46
N HIS A 123 -6.57 -5.44 -5.62
CA HIS A 123 -5.81 -4.33 -6.19
C HIS A 123 -4.55 -4.04 -5.35
N ILE A 124 -4.69 -3.91 -4.02
CA ILE A 124 -3.55 -3.68 -3.12
C ILE A 124 -2.57 -4.84 -3.13
N GLY A 125 -3.05 -6.08 -3.12
CA GLY A 125 -2.18 -7.25 -3.23
C GLY A 125 -1.38 -7.26 -4.52
N GLY A 126 -1.98 -6.86 -5.64
CA GLY A 126 -1.30 -6.69 -6.93
C GLY A 126 -0.21 -5.62 -6.86
N LEU A 127 -0.53 -4.45 -6.28
CA LEU A 127 0.41 -3.36 -6.09
C LEU A 127 1.61 -3.79 -5.24
N VAL A 128 1.38 -4.44 -4.10
CA VAL A 128 2.45 -4.92 -3.20
C VAL A 128 3.38 -5.90 -3.91
N ARG A 129 2.82 -6.87 -4.64
CA ARG A 129 3.63 -7.83 -5.42
C ARG A 129 4.50 -7.11 -6.44
N PHE A 130 3.94 -6.15 -7.17
CA PHE A 130 4.68 -5.40 -8.17
C PHE A 130 5.82 -4.56 -7.56
N LEU A 131 5.57 -3.86 -6.45
CA LEU A 131 6.60 -3.07 -5.77
C LEU A 131 7.73 -3.96 -5.24
N LYS A 132 7.43 -5.16 -4.74
CA LYS A 132 8.45 -6.15 -4.36
C LYS A 132 9.29 -6.61 -5.56
N THR A 133 8.66 -6.84 -6.71
CA THR A 133 9.38 -7.21 -7.94
C THR A 133 10.36 -6.11 -8.37
N ILE A 134 9.94 -4.85 -8.31
CA ILE A 134 10.84 -3.71 -8.59
C ILE A 134 12.00 -3.70 -7.60
N GLU A 135 11.74 -3.80 -6.31
CA GLU A 135 12.80 -3.80 -5.29
C GLU A 135 13.81 -4.94 -5.46
N ALA A 136 13.34 -6.13 -5.81
CA ALA A 136 14.22 -7.26 -6.09
C ALA A 136 15.12 -6.98 -7.30
N LYS A 137 14.58 -6.37 -8.38
CA LYS A 137 15.37 -5.95 -9.54
C LYS A 137 16.41 -4.89 -9.18
N ILE A 138 16.03 -3.88 -8.40
CA ILE A 138 16.95 -2.81 -7.98
C ILE A 138 18.10 -3.42 -7.15
N GLN A 139 17.76 -4.29 -6.18
CA GLN A 139 18.77 -4.94 -5.35
C GLN A 139 19.72 -5.85 -6.14
N ALA A 140 19.23 -6.52 -7.19
CA ALA A 140 20.07 -7.34 -8.07
C ALA A 140 21.04 -6.50 -8.93
N ASN A 141 20.66 -5.26 -9.27
CA ASN A 141 21.51 -4.35 -10.05
C ASN A 141 22.51 -3.56 -9.17
N GLU A 142 22.34 -3.56 -7.86
CA GLU A 142 23.25 -2.96 -6.86
C GLU A 142 24.37 -3.92 -6.43
N GLN A 143 24.33 -5.19 -6.87
CA GLN A 143 25.33 -6.25 -6.60
C GLN A 143 26.25 -6.44 -7.80
#